data_AF-A0A5R9NMY7-F1
#
_entry.id   AF-A0A5R9NMY7-F1
#
_cell.length_a   1.000
_cell.length_b   1.000
_cell.length_c   1.000
_cell.angle_alpha   90.00
_cell.angle_beta   90.00
_cell.angle_gamma   90.00
#
_symmetry.space_group_name_H-M   'P 1'
#
loop_
_entity.id
_entity.type
_entity.pdbx_description
1 polymer ?
#
loop_
_entity_poly.entity_id
_entity_poly.type
_entity_poly.pdbx_seq_one_letter_code
_entity_poly.pdbx_strand_id
1 'polypeptide(L)'
;MVSDPTQKRPKYSSRHRLSEWAVKMRYGRRVVTGVGYDLDWITPAGLAYIEGMLSTDVTAQAAPKREPRAIEVIDRLLSVNPALRQVDIIRLTGLSKMTVHRNLRLLGKR
;
A
#
# COMPACT_ATOMS: atom_id res chain seq x y z
N MET A 1 8.48 28.62 4.27
CA MET A 1 8.67 27.23 4.77
C MET A 1 9.82 26.63 4.00
N VAL A 2 10.85 26.09 4.67
CA VAL A 2 11.95 25.38 4.00
C VAL A 2 11.62 23.90 4.06
N SER A 3 10.92 23.40 3.06
CA SER A 3 10.67 21.98 2.85
C SER A 3 11.72 21.48 1.87
N ASP A 4 12.67 20.69 2.34
CA ASP A 4 13.69 20.04 1.51
C ASP A 4 13.08 18.80 0.83
N PRO A 5 12.89 18.80 -0.51
CA PRO A 5 12.26 17.70 -1.22
C PRO A 5 13.10 16.42 -1.25
N THR A 6 14.39 16.51 -0.90
CA THR A 6 15.29 15.35 -0.87
C THR A 6 15.18 14.53 0.42
N GLN A 7 14.55 15.09 1.46
CA GLN A 7 14.40 14.42 2.75
C GLN A 7 13.21 13.44 2.75
N LYS A 8 13.51 12.16 2.48
CA LYS A 8 12.56 11.06 2.60
C LYS A 8 12.21 10.78 4.07
N ARG A 9 11.03 10.19 4.32
CA ARG A 9 10.57 9.77 5.67
C ARG A 9 11.70 9.06 6.43
N PRO A 10 11.91 9.37 7.71
CA PRO A 10 13.01 8.82 8.48
C PRO A 10 12.77 7.34 8.77
N LYS A 11 13.88 6.60 8.89
CA LYS A 11 13.87 5.32 9.61
C LYS A 11 13.65 5.61 11.08
N TYR A 12 12.65 4.97 11.67
CA TYR A 12 12.38 5.06 13.11
C TYR A 12 13.63 4.63 13.90
N SER A 13 13.95 5.38 14.95
CA SER A 13 15.06 5.07 15.85
C SER A 13 14.48 4.75 17.22
N SER A 14 14.78 3.58 17.77
CA SER A 14 14.42 3.25 19.16
C SER A 14 15.14 4.12 20.19
N ARG A 15 16.19 4.85 19.78
CA ARG A 15 16.97 5.74 20.64
C ARG A 15 16.38 7.14 20.77
N HIS A 16 15.52 7.56 19.84
CA HIS A 16 14.97 8.91 19.82
C HIS A 16 13.44 8.87 19.82
N ARG A 17 12.82 9.52 20.80
CA ARG A 17 11.36 9.63 20.92
C ARG A 17 10.74 10.38 19.73
N LEU A 18 11.33 11.50 19.34
CA LEU A 18 11.05 12.19 18.08
C LEU A 18 12.23 12.04 17.10
N SER A 19 11.95 11.53 15.90
CA SER A 19 12.96 11.36 14.85
C SER A 19 13.66 12.69 14.50
N GLU A 20 14.96 12.64 14.19
CA GLU A 20 15.72 13.84 13.82
C GLU A 20 15.13 14.57 12.60
N TRP A 21 14.60 13.81 11.64
CA TRP A 21 13.93 14.37 10.47
C TRP A 21 12.72 15.23 10.85
N ALA A 22 11.89 14.77 11.80
CA ALA A 22 10.72 15.54 12.23
C ALA A 22 11.13 16.85 12.93
N VAL A 23 12.27 16.87 13.62
CA VAL A 23 12.84 18.11 14.19
C VAL A 23 13.37 19.03 13.09
N LYS A 24 14.14 18.50 12.13
CA LYS A 24 14.69 19.26 10.98
C LYS A 24 13.58 19.90 10.13
N MET A 25 12.51 19.14 9.87
CA MET A 25 11.34 19.61 9.11
C MET A 25 10.40 20.51 9.93
N ARG A 26 10.75 20.80 11.19
CA ARG A 26 9.94 21.59 12.12
C ARG A 26 8.55 21.01 12.38
N TYR A 27 8.38 19.70 12.19
CA TYR A 27 7.14 18.99 12.53
C TYR A 27 7.01 18.72 14.02
N GLY A 28 8.13 18.61 14.75
CA GLY A 28 8.13 18.59 16.20
C GLY A 28 9.35 19.28 16.80
N ARG A 29 9.32 19.45 18.13
CA ARG A 29 10.39 20.06 18.93
C ARG A 29 10.66 19.20 20.16
N ARG A 30 11.93 18.99 20.46
CA ARG A 30 12.36 18.38 21.73
C ARG A 30 12.48 19.48 22.77
N VAL A 31 11.84 19.30 23.91
CA VAL A 31 11.78 20.26 25.02
C VAL A 31 12.30 19.55 26.26
N VAL A 32 13.30 20.13 26.90
CA VAL A 32 13.76 19.67 28.22
C VAL A 32 13.00 20.47 29.26
N THR A 33 12.21 19.79 30.10
CA THR A 33 11.51 20.48 31.19
C THR A 33 12.45 20.65 32.38
N GLY A 34 12.31 21.76 33.12
CA GLY A 34 13.12 22.01 34.33
C GLY A 34 12.92 20.99 35.46
N VAL A 35 11.94 20.07 35.31
CA VAL A 35 11.59 19.02 36.27
C VAL A 35 12.21 17.66 35.88
N GLY A 36 13.11 17.64 34.88
CA GLY A 36 13.97 16.48 34.60
C GLY A 36 13.40 15.44 33.64
N TYR A 37 12.30 15.74 32.94
CA TYR A 37 11.78 14.87 31.88
C TYR A 37 11.86 15.56 30.51
N ASP A 38 12.34 14.83 29.52
CA ASP A 38 12.26 15.23 28.12
C ASP A 38 10.79 15.17 27.66
N LEU A 39 10.38 16.11 26.83
CA LEU A 39 9.05 16.18 26.26
C LEU A 39 9.16 16.55 24.78
N ASP A 40 8.45 15.82 23.93
CA ASP A 40 8.39 16.14 22.50
C ASP A 40 7.05 16.81 22.19
N TRP A 41 7.11 18.02 21.61
CA TRP A 41 5.93 18.73 21.14
C TRP A 41 5.77 18.54 19.64
N ILE A 42 4.55 18.24 19.20
CA ILE A 42 4.19 18.23 17.79
C ILE A 42 3.67 19.61 17.42
N THR A 43 4.22 20.20 16.36
CA THR A 43 3.77 21.50 15.86
C THR A 43 2.48 21.36 15.04
N PRO A 44 1.72 22.44 14.80
CA PRO A 44 0.58 22.41 13.88
C PRO A 44 0.95 21.89 12.48
N ALA A 45 2.14 22.24 11.97
CA ALA A 45 2.63 21.71 10.69
C ALA A 45 2.90 20.20 10.74
N GLY A 46 3.36 19.68 11.89
CA GLY A 46 3.52 18.25 12.11
C GLY A 46 2.19 17.50 12.18
N LEU A 47 1.18 18.09 12.82
CA LEU A 47 -0.18 17.53 12.84
C LEU A 47 -0.77 17.48 11.42
N ALA A 48 -0.68 18.56 10.65
CA ALA A 48 -1.14 18.59 9.27
C ALA A 48 -0.43 17.55 8.37
N TYR A 49 0.88 17.33 8.60
CA TYR A 49 1.62 16.28 7.90
C TYR A 49 1.11 14.87 8.25
N ILE A 50 0.83 14.61 9.53
CA ILE A 50 0.28 13.33 10.00
C ILE A 50 -1.12 13.12 9.42
N GLU A 51 -1.99 14.13 9.48
CA GLU A 51 -3.34 14.08 8.90
C GLU A 51 -3.32 13.81 7.40
N GLY A 52 -2.44 14.47 6.64
CA GLY A 52 -2.27 14.23 5.21
C GLY A 52 -1.77 12.82 4.91
N MET A 53 -0.83 12.29 5.71
CA MET A 53 -0.36 10.91 5.60
C MET A 53 -1.50 9.91 5.85
N LEU A 54 -2.23 10.07 6.94
CA LEU A 54 -3.35 9.18 7.30
C LEU A 54 -4.47 9.24 6.26
N SER A 55 -4.76 10.43 5.73
CA SER A 55 -5.76 10.61 4.67
C SER A 55 -5.34 9.91 3.38
N THR A 56 -4.04 9.98 3.02
CA THR A 56 -3.48 9.29 1.85
C THR A 56 -3.60 7.77 2.00
N ASP A 57 -3.29 7.25 3.19
CA ASP A 57 -3.39 5.82 3.49
C ASP A 57 -4.86 5.34 3.45
N VAL A 58 -5.83 6.15 3.89
CA VAL A 58 -7.27 5.84 3.76
C VAL A 58 -7.69 5.78 2.29
N THR A 59 -7.24 6.71 1.45
CA THR A 59 -7.51 6.63 -0.01
C THR A 59 -6.79 5.47 -0.69
N ALA A 60 -5.63 5.03 -0.21
CA ALA A 60 -4.92 3.86 -0.73
C ALA A 60 -5.49 2.53 -0.22
N GLN A 61 -6.14 2.51 0.95
CA GLN A 61 -6.79 1.34 1.56
C GLN A 61 -8.23 1.11 1.09
N ALA A 62 -8.83 2.05 0.35
CA ALA A 62 -10.22 1.97 -0.10
C ALA A 62 -10.52 0.85 -1.12
N ALA A 63 -9.50 0.16 -1.65
CA ALA A 63 -9.69 -1.08 -2.39
C ALA A 63 -8.86 -2.19 -1.74
N PRO A 64 -9.48 -3.24 -1.14
CA PRO A 64 -8.74 -4.47 -0.98
C PRO A 64 -8.28 -4.87 -2.39
N LYS A 65 -6.96 -4.93 -2.60
CA LYS A 65 -6.37 -5.62 -3.76
C LYS A 65 -6.70 -7.10 -3.60
N ARG A 66 -7.97 -7.45 -3.85
CA ARG A 66 -8.41 -8.82 -3.94
C ARG A 66 -7.67 -9.37 -5.15
N GLU A 67 -6.75 -10.29 -4.90
CA GLU A 67 -6.14 -11.03 -5.99
C GLU A 67 -7.28 -11.62 -6.83
N PRO A 68 -7.29 -11.37 -8.14
CA PRO A 68 -8.38 -11.81 -8.99
C PRO A 68 -8.43 -13.33 -8.92
N ARG A 69 -9.62 -13.87 -8.66
CA ARG A 69 -9.79 -15.32 -8.57
C ARG A 69 -9.50 -15.92 -9.95
N ALA A 70 -9.02 -17.16 -9.99
CA ALA A 70 -8.76 -17.88 -11.23
C ALA A 70 -9.95 -17.83 -12.21
N ILE A 71 -11.19 -17.87 -11.70
CA ILE A 71 -12.40 -17.75 -12.51
C ILE A 71 -12.54 -16.38 -13.19
N GLU A 72 -12.20 -15.29 -12.49
CA GLU A 72 -12.28 -13.91 -12.98
C GLU A 72 -11.20 -13.67 -14.06
N VAL A 73 -10.00 -14.25 -13.86
CA VAL A 73 -8.91 -14.19 -14.85
C VAL A 73 -9.28 -14.95 -16.12
N ILE A 74 -9.82 -16.17 -15.99
CA ILE A 74 -10.22 -17.01 -17.13
C ILE A 74 -11.38 -16.38 -17.88
N ASP A 75 -12.39 -15.86 -17.18
CA ASP A 75 -13.54 -15.19 -17.80
C ASP A 75 -13.12 -13.94 -18.58
N ARG A 76 -12.21 -13.12 -18.02
CA ARG A 76 -11.65 -11.96 -18.75
C ARG A 76 -10.91 -12.39 -20.01
N LEU A 77 -10.07 -13.43 -19.96
CA LEU A 77 -9.37 -13.92 -21.15
C LEU A 77 -10.33 -14.39 -22.24
N LEU A 78 -11.38 -15.12 -21.86
CA LEU A 78 -12.41 -15.59 -22.79
C LEU A 78 -13.30 -14.47 -23.33
N SER A 79 -13.50 -13.39 -22.56
CA SER A 79 -14.22 -12.21 -23.04
C SER A 79 -13.47 -11.48 -24.16
N VAL A 80 -12.13 -11.47 -24.09
CA VAL A 80 -11.26 -10.88 -25.13
C VAL A 80 -11.13 -11.81 -26.33
N ASN A 81 -10.98 -13.12 -26.08
CA ASN A 81 -10.89 -14.12 -27.15
C ASN A 81 -11.65 -15.41 -26.78
N PRO A 82 -12.90 -15.56 -27.26
CA PRO A 82 -13.74 -16.72 -26.95
C PRO A 82 -13.23 -18.06 -27.51
N ALA A 83 -12.31 -18.02 -28.49
CA ALA A 83 -11.78 -19.21 -29.15
C ALA A 83 -10.49 -19.75 -28.51
N LEU A 84 -10.03 -19.15 -27.40
CA LEU A 84 -8.86 -19.60 -26.65
C LEU A 84 -9.00 -21.06 -26.21
N ARG A 85 -7.99 -21.88 -26.51
CA ARG A 85 -7.94 -23.27 -26.05
C ARG A 85 -7.45 -23.34 -24.61
N GLN A 86 -7.81 -24.40 -23.90
CA GLN A 86 -7.39 -24.60 -22.50
C GLN A 86 -5.86 -24.57 -22.33
N VAL A 87 -5.12 -25.11 -23.30
CA VAL A 87 -3.64 -25.11 -23.30
C VAL A 87 -3.08 -23.69 -23.34
N ASP A 88 -3.71 -22.79 -24.08
CA ASP A 88 -3.27 -21.40 -24.20
C ASP A 88 -3.57 -20.62 -22.92
N ILE A 89 -4.73 -20.87 -22.31
CA ILE A 89 -5.09 -20.29 -21.00
C ILE A 89 -4.08 -20.71 -19.92
N ILE A 90 -3.68 -21.98 -19.90
CA ILE A 90 -2.65 -22.49 -18.96
C ILE A 90 -1.32 -21.75 -19.19
N ARG A 91 -0.88 -21.61 -20.45
CA ARG A 91 0.37 -20.92 -20.79
C ARG A 91 0.35 -19.44 -20.41
N LEU A 92 -0.77 -18.76 -20.60
CA LEU A 92 -0.90 -17.32 -20.32
C LEU A 92 -1.04 -17.02 -18.82
N THR A 93 -1.63 -17.91 -18.04
CA THR A 93 -1.97 -17.67 -16.63
C THR A 93 -1.08 -18.42 -15.63
N GLY A 94 -0.37 -19.46 -16.07
CA GLY A 94 0.37 -20.37 -15.19
C GLY A 94 -0.52 -21.25 -14.31
N LEU A 95 -1.84 -21.22 -14.49
CA LEU A 95 -2.78 -22.02 -13.71
C LEU A 95 -2.67 -23.50 -14.06
N SER A 96 -2.87 -24.37 -13.07
CA SER A 96 -2.88 -25.82 -13.30
C SER A 96 -4.00 -26.23 -14.28
N LYS A 97 -3.77 -27.32 -15.03
CA LYS A 97 -4.78 -27.89 -15.94
C LYS A 97 -6.12 -28.16 -15.24
N MET A 98 -6.07 -28.69 -14.01
CA MET A 98 -7.27 -28.97 -13.21
C MET A 98 -8.01 -27.69 -12.82
N THR A 99 -7.27 -26.64 -12.44
CA THR A 99 -7.84 -25.32 -12.12
C THR A 99 -8.56 -24.74 -13.33
N VAL A 100 -7.92 -24.75 -14.51
CA VAL A 100 -8.53 -24.23 -15.74
C VAL A 100 -9.77 -25.04 -16.11
N HIS A 101 -9.68 -26.36 -16.14
CA HIS A 101 -10.82 -27.24 -16.48
C HIS A 101 -12.03 -27.02 -15.56
N ARG A 102 -11.80 -26.95 -14.23
CA ARG A 102 -12.86 -26.72 -13.25
C ARG A 102 -13.55 -25.37 -13.48
N ASN A 103 -12.79 -24.31 -13.70
CA ASN A 103 -13.34 -22.97 -13.86
C ASN A 103 -14.06 -22.80 -15.21
N LEU A 104 -13.58 -23.42 -16.29
CA LEU A 104 -14.30 -23.45 -17.56
C LEU A 104 -15.69 -24.10 -17.41
N ARG A 105 -15.76 -25.23 -16.70
CA ARG A 105 -17.03 -25.90 -16.40
C ARG A 105 -17.97 -25.02 -15.56
N LEU A 106 -17.44 -24.30 -14.57
CA LEU A 106 -18.22 -23.36 -13.75
C LEU A 106 -18.74 -22.16 -14.56
N LEU A 107 -17.99 -21.70 -15.55
CA LEU A 107 -18.39 -20.62 -16.47
C LEU A 107 -19.34 -21.09 -17.59
N GLY A 108 -19.64 -22.40 -17.68
CA GLY A 108 -20.42 -22.97 -18.78
C GLY A 108 -19.73 -22.86 -20.14
N LYS A 109 -18.40 -22.73 -20.15
CA LYS A 109 -17.56 -22.61 -21.36
C LYS A 109 -16.93 -23.99 -21.66
N ARG A 110 -16.62 -24.21 -22.94
CA ARG A 110 -16.14 -25.49 -23.49
C ARG A 110 -14.76 -25.91 -22.96
#